data_AF-A0AAN3HFW0-F1
#
_entry.id   AF-A0AAN3HFW0-F1
#
_cell.length_a   1.000
_cell.length_b   1.000
_cell.length_c   1.000
_cell.angle_alpha   90.00
_cell.angle_beta   90.00
_cell.angle_gamma   90.00
#
_symmetry.space_group_name_H-M   'P 1'
#
loop_
_entity.id
_entity.type
_entity.pdbx_description
1 polymer ?
#
loop_
_entity_poly.entity_id
_entity_poly.type
_entity_poly.pdbx_seq_one_letter_code
_entity_poly.pdbx_strand_id
1 'polypeptide(L)'
;MTFKHYDVVRAASPSDLADALAQKIREGWQPYGGPFSSYTDDGAALIQAIVAEGDVTTPVVVTGDDGKEVLISATSEPEYYYVITLAGQSNSMAYGEGLPLPETYDRPDPRIKQLARRSTVTPGGAACKYNDIIPADHCLHDVQ
;
A
#
# COMPACT_ATOMS: atom_id res chain seq x y z
N MET A 1 -2.18 2.00 -21.49
CA MET A 1 -2.77 2.52 -20.25
C MET A 1 -2.17 1.72 -19.12
N THR A 2 -1.34 2.36 -18.29
CA THR A 2 -0.66 1.71 -17.16
C THR A 2 -1.15 2.41 -15.91
N PHE A 3 -2.04 1.76 -15.17
CA PHE A 3 -2.51 2.27 -13.89
C PHE A 3 -1.36 2.30 -12.89
N LYS A 4 -1.29 3.36 -12.07
CA LYS A 4 -0.23 3.56 -11.08
C LYS A 4 -0.70 3.24 -9.66
N HIS A 5 -1.99 3.35 -9.41
CA HIS A 5 -2.59 3.12 -8.11
C HIS A 5 -3.67 2.04 -8.20
N TYR A 6 -3.69 1.18 -7.20
CA TYR A 6 -4.61 0.06 -7.07
C TYR A 6 -5.20 0.09 -5.66
N ASP A 7 -6.50 -0.14 -5.56
CA ASP A 7 -7.21 -0.26 -4.29
C ASP A 7 -8.40 -1.21 -4.46
N VAL A 8 -9.07 -1.55 -3.36
CA VAL A 8 -10.24 -2.41 -3.34
C VAL A 8 -11.37 -1.78 -2.55
N VAL A 9 -12.58 -1.85 -3.10
CA VAL A 9 -13.81 -1.52 -2.36
C VAL A 9 -14.44 -2.83 -1.90
N ARG A 10 -14.69 -2.95 -0.60
CA ARG A 10 -15.38 -4.08 0.02
C ARG A 10 -16.71 -3.61 0.61
N ALA A 11 -17.78 -4.36 0.39
CA ALA A 11 -19.08 -4.08 0.95
C ALA A 11 -19.88 -5.36 1.23
N ALA A 12 -20.81 -5.32 2.18
CA ALA A 12 -21.65 -6.47 2.54
C ALA A 12 -22.84 -6.68 1.59
N SER A 13 -23.23 -5.65 0.84
CA SER A 13 -24.38 -5.70 -0.08
C SER A 13 -24.09 -5.01 -1.43
N PRO A 14 -24.85 -5.34 -2.50
CA PRO A 14 -24.71 -4.68 -3.79
C PRO A 14 -24.96 -3.16 -3.76
N SER A 15 -25.88 -2.69 -2.92
CA SER A 15 -26.17 -1.24 -2.79
C SER A 15 -25.00 -0.52 -2.14
N ASP A 16 -24.47 -1.07 -1.05
CA ASP A 16 -23.34 -0.47 -0.34
C ASP A 16 -22.09 -0.45 -1.23
N LEU A 17 -21.89 -1.49 -2.04
CA LEU A 17 -20.82 -1.52 -3.03
C LEU A 17 -21.01 -0.42 -4.08
N ALA A 18 -22.23 -0.24 -4.58
CA ALA A 18 -22.52 0.77 -5.59
C ALA A 18 -22.28 2.19 -5.05
N ASP A 19 -22.69 2.46 -3.80
CA ASP A 19 -22.50 3.76 -3.16
C ASP A 19 -21.02 4.07 -2.91
N ALA A 20 -20.27 3.10 -2.36
CA ALA A 20 -18.84 3.24 -2.14
C ALA A 20 -18.06 3.37 -3.46
N LEU A 21 -18.45 2.64 -4.51
CA LEU A 21 -17.84 2.75 -5.83
C LEU A 21 -18.13 4.10 -6.48
N ALA A 22 -19.37 4.60 -6.37
CA ALA A 22 -19.75 5.92 -6.86
C ALA A 22 -18.95 7.03 -6.16
N GLN A 23 -18.63 6.88 -4.87
CA GLN A 23 -17.73 7.78 -4.16
C GLN A 23 -16.30 7.71 -4.74
N LYS A 24 -15.72 6.52 -4.87
CA LYS A 24 -14.37 6.36 -5.43
C LYS A 24 -14.25 6.89 -6.86
N ILE A 25 -15.29 6.75 -7.68
CA ILE A 25 -15.34 7.34 -9.02
C ILE A 25 -15.28 8.87 -8.98
N ARG A 26 -15.99 9.51 -8.05
CA ARG A 26 -15.89 10.98 -7.84
C ARG A 26 -14.49 11.39 -7.39
N GLU A 27 -13.78 10.52 -6.68
CA GLU A 27 -12.40 10.74 -6.22
C GLU A 27 -11.33 10.50 -7.31
N GLY A 28 -11.73 10.12 -8.53
CA GLY A 28 -10.85 9.92 -9.68
C GLY A 28 -10.42 8.46 -9.92
N TRP A 29 -11.02 7.51 -9.22
CA TRP A 29 -10.80 6.08 -9.44
C TRP A 29 -11.72 5.53 -10.53
N GLN A 30 -11.38 4.36 -11.07
CA GLN A 30 -12.26 3.62 -11.97
C GLN A 30 -12.28 2.12 -11.63
N PRO A 31 -13.42 1.44 -11.84
CA PRO A 31 -13.50 -0.01 -11.66
C PRO A 31 -12.52 -0.73 -12.59
N TYR A 32 -11.85 -1.75 -12.06
CA TYR A 32 -10.98 -2.63 -12.81
C TYR A 32 -11.52 -4.05 -12.80
N GLY A 33 -12.01 -4.51 -13.95
CA GLY A 33 -12.69 -5.79 -14.07
C GLY A 33 -14.07 -5.81 -13.39
N GLY A 34 -14.64 -7.00 -13.24
CA GLY A 34 -15.94 -7.21 -12.58
C GLY A 34 -15.79 -7.48 -11.07
N PRO A 35 -16.84 -7.20 -10.28
CA PRO A 35 -16.84 -7.48 -8.85
C PRO A 35 -16.89 -8.99 -8.61
N PHE A 36 -16.35 -9.43 -7.49
CA PHE A 36 -16.41 -10.83 -7.04
C PHE A 36 -16.88 -10.92 -5.59
N SER A 37 -17.47 -12.06 -5.24
CA SER A 37 -17.89 -12.34 -3.87
C SER A 37 -16.84 -13.18 -3.14
N SER A 38 -16.48 -12.79 -1.93
CA SER A 38 -15.74 -13.63 -0.99
C SER A 38 -16.62 -14.02 0.20
N TYR A 39 -16.33 -15.18 0.78
CA TYR A 39 -16.98 -15.65 2.00
C TYR A 39 -15.89 -15.84 3.06
N THR A 40 -16.02 -15.12 4.17
CA THR A 40 -15.13 -15.23 5.34
C THR A 40 -15.96 -15.55 6.57
N ASP A 41 -15.31 -15.78 7.71
CA ASP A 41 -15.99 -16.00 9.00
C ASP A 41 -16.88 -14.79 9.40
N ASP A 42 -16.57 -13.60 8.89
CA ASP A 42 -17.36 -12.36 9.05
C ASP A 42 -18.56 -12.23 8.07
N GLY A 43 -18.84 -13.25 7.24
CA GLY A 43 -19.93 -13.26 6.28
C GLY A 43 -19.52 -13.04 4.81
N ALA A 44 -20.51 -12.87 3.94
CA ALA A 44 -20.31 -12.64 2.52
C ALA A 44 -19.93 -11.17 2.26
N ALA A 45 -18.89 -10.94 1.47
CA ALA A 45 -18.49 -9.62 1.03
C ALA A 45 -18.39 -9.56 -0.50
N LEU A 46 -18.83 -8.45 -1.08
CA LEU A 46 -18.59 -8.10 -2.46
C LEU A 46 -17.37 -7.20 -2.55
N ILE A 47 -16.46 -7.53 -3.46
CA ILE A 47 -15.18 -6.85 -3.64
C ILE A 47 -15.06 -6.38 -5.09
N GLN A 48 -14.77 -5.09 -5.28
CA GLN A 48 -14.46 -4.48 -6.58
C GLN A 48 -13.05 -3.90 -6.54
N ALA A 49 -12.17 -4.38 -7.43
CA ALA A 49 -10.88 -3.73 -7.64
C ALA A 49 -11.08 -2.38 -8.36
N ILE A 50 -10.33 -1.36 -7.94
CA ILE A 50 -10.33 -0.04 -8.53
C ILE A 50 -8.91 0.43 -8.82
N VAL A 51 -8.76 1.25 -9.85
CA VAL A 51 -7.47 1.75 -10.34
C VAL A 51 -7.51 3.24 -10.65
N ALA A 52 -6.35 3.89 -10.63
CA ALA A 52 -6.20 5.27 -11.08
C ALA A 52 -4.88 5.48 -11.86
N GLU A 53 -4.91 6.35 -12.88
CA GLU A 53 -3.75 6.67 -13.75
C GLU A 53 -2.94 7.90 -13.28
N GLY A 54 -3.59 8.88 -12.63
CA GLY A 54 -2.96 10.11 -12.14
C GLY A 54 -2.45 10.00 -10.70
N ASP A 55 -1.63 10.96 -10.24
CA ASP A 55 -1.29 11.09 -8.82
C ASP A 55 -2.60 11.28 -8.04
N VAL A 56 -3.00 10.26 -7.28
CA VAL A 56 -4.19 10.33 -6.45
C VAL A 56 -3.87 11.26 -5.28
N THR A 57 -4.13 12.55 -5.49
CA THR A 57 -4.01 13.60 -4.46
C THR A 57 -5.15 13.55 -3.45
N THR A 58 -6.18 12.74 -3.72
CA THR A 58 -7.34 12.56 -2.86
C THR A 58 -7.05 11.47 -1.83
N PRO A 59 -7.04 11.78 -0.52
CA PRO A 59 -6.89 10.77 0.53
C PRO A 59 -7.97 9.69 0.36
N VAL A 60 -7.58 8.42 0.44
CA VAL A 60 -8.49 7.28 0.42
C VAL A 60 -9.32 7.34 1.70
N VAL A 61 -10.57 7.81 1.62
CA VAL A 61 -11.47 7.69 2.78
C VAL A 61 -11.88 6.23 2.91
N VAL A 62 -11.62 5.63 4.08
CA VAL A 62 -12.20 4.35 4.48
C VAL A 62 -13.13 4.64 5.65
N THR A 63 -14.37 4.19 5.54
CA THR A 63 -15.32 4.25 6.66
C THR A 63 -15.01 3.06 7.56
N GLY A 64 -14.61 3.33 8.81
CA GLY A 64 -14.43 2.28 9.80
C GLY A 64 -15.77 1.66 10.21
N ASP A 65 -15.73 0.52 10.89
CA ASP A 65 -16.91 -0.21 11.36
C ASP A 65 -17.78 0.60 12.35
N ASP A 66 -17.24 1.70 12.89
CA ASP A 66 -17.93 2.66 13.76
C ASP A 66 -18.64 3.80 13.01
N GLY A 67 -18.65 3.76 11.67
CA GLY A 67 -19.30 4.76 10.81
C GLY A 67 -18.54 6.08 10.71
N LYS A 68 -17.30 6.15 11.20
CA LYS A 68 -16.46 7.35 11.04
C LYS A 68 -15.63 7.28 9.77
N GLU A 69 -15.66 8.37 9.02
CA GLU A 69 -14.78 8.59 7.88
C GLU A 69 -13.34 8.77 8.36
N VAL A 70 -12.47 7.80 8.09
CA VAL A 70 -11.04 7.92 8.30
C VAL A 70 -10.41 8.31 6.98
N LEU A 71 -9.86 9.53 6.93
CA LEU A 71 -9.03 10.00 5.83
C LEU A 71 -7.72 9.19 5.82
N ILE A 72 -7.63 8.11 5.03
CA ILE A 72 -6.34 7.49 4.70
C ILE A 72 -5.69 8.37 3.64
N SER A 73 -5.14 9.49 4.08
CA SER A 73 -4.11 10.13 3.27
C SER A 73 -3.00 9.11 3.04
N ALA A 74 -2.45 9.05 1.84
CA ALA A 74 -1.18 8.36 1.61
C ALA A 74 -0.05 8.85 2.54
N THR A 75 -0.29 9.90 3.33
CA THR A 75 0.61 10.47 4.33
C THR A 75 0.33 10.07 5.79
N SER A 76 -0.81 9.44 6.13
CA SER A 76 -1.06 8.99 7.51
C SER A 76 -0.48 7.59 7.74
N GLU A 77 0.07 7.34 8.94
CA GLU A 77 0.48 5.99 9.31
C GLU A 77 -0.73 5.04 9.26
N PRO A 78 -0.58 3.84 8.67
CA PRO A 78 -1.65 2.85 8.64
C PRO A 78 -1.88 2.27 10.04
N GLU A 79 -3.11 1.85 10.32
CA GLU A 79 -3.47 1.18 11.59
C GLU A 79 -2.75 -0.18 11.75
N TYR A 80 -2.49 -0.87 10.64
CA TYR A 80 -1.81 -2.14 10.61
C TYR A 80 -1.00 -2.32 9.32
N TYR A 81 -0.05 -3.25 9.33
CA TYR A 81 0.75 -3.63 8.16
C TYR A 81 0.47 -5.08 7.77
N TYR A 82 0.34 -5.36 6.48
CA TYR A 82 0.52 -6.72 5.96
C TYR A 82 2.02 -7.03 5.96
N VAL A 83 2.41 -8.12 6.62
CA VAL A 83 3.82 -8.49 6.76
C VAL A 83 4.20 -9.53 5.71
N ILE A 84 5.23 -9.23 4.92
CA ILE A 84 5.83 -10.15 3.96
C ILE A 84 7.29 -10.36 4.37
N THR A 85 7.63 -11.59 4.77
CA THR A 85 9.00 -11.93 5.16
C THR A 85 9.82 -12.27 3.92
N LEU A 86 10.92 -11.54 3.70
CA LEU A 86 11.91 -11.84 2.68
C LEU A 86 13.13 -12.50 3.33
N ALA A 87 13.61 -13.60 2.75
CA ALA A 87 14.80 -14.31 3.19
C ALA A 87 15.40 -15.09 2.02
N GLY A 88 16.72 -15.30 2.06
CA GLY A 88 17.43 -16.03 1.02
C GLY A 88 18.90 -15.64 0.95
N GLN A 89 19.50 -15.86 -0.21
CA GLN A 89 20.86 -15.43 -0.56
C GLN A 89 20.80 -14.21 -1.47
N SER A 90 21.88 -13.91 -2.19
CA SER A 90 22.03 -12.71 -3.05
C SER A 90 20.85 -12.40 -3.98
N ASN A 91 20.22 -13.41 -4.57
CA ASN A 91 19.09 -13.23 -5.49
C ASN A 91 17.77 -12.81 -4.81
N SER A 92 17.73 -12.81 -3.48
CA SER A 92 16.58 -12.36 -2.69
C SER A 92 16.78 -10.96 -2.08
N MET A 93 17.86 -10.27 -2.44
CA MET A 93 18.29 -8.99 -1.87
C MET A 93 18.90 -8.09 -2.95
N ALA A 94 19.37 -6.90 -2.56
CA ALA A 94 19.80 -5.83 -3.46
C ALA A 94 21.19 -6.06 -4.11
N TYR A 95 21.32 -7.09 -4.96
CA TYR A 95 22.52 -7.37 -5.77
C TYR A 95 22.44 -6.83 -7.21
N GLY A 96 21.36 -6.14 -7.58
CA GLY A 96 21.27 -5.49 -8.89
C GLY A 96 22.31 -4.38 -9.01
N GLU A 97 23.11 -4.41 -10.08
CA GLU A 97 24.19 -3.44 -10.32
C GLU A 97 23.74 -2.22 -11.14
N GLY A 98 22.49 -2.21 -11.61
CA GLY A 98 21.90 -1.06 -12.30
C GLY A 98 21.79 0.14 -11.36
N LEU A 99 21.92 1.35 -11.91
CA LEU A 99 21.76 2.57 -11.13
C LEU A 99 20.32 2.67 -10.60
N PRO A 100 20.11 2.89 -9.29
CA PRO A 100 18.77 3.09 -8.76
C PRO A 100 18.14 4.38 -9.30
N LEU A 101 16.82 4.36 -9.45
CA LEU A 101 15.99 5.44 -9.98
C LEU A 101 15.01 5.95 -8.90
N PRO A 102 15.50 6.64 -7.85
CA PRO A 102 14.72 7.01 -6.66
C PRO A 102 13.59 8.00 -6.94
N GLU A 103 13.61 8.69 -8.07
CA GLU A 103 12.53 9.61 -8.47
C GLU A 103 11.38 8.89 -9.19
N THR A 104 11.59 7.65 -9.65
CA THR A 104 10.63 6.91 -10.47
C THR A 104 10.37 5.50 -9.92
N TYR A 105 11.05 4.48 -10.43
CA TYR A 105 10.74 3.07 -10.16
C TYR A 105 11.17 2.61 -8.76
N ASP A 106 12.24 3.21 -8.23
CA ASP A 106 12.83 2.85 -6.94
C ASP A 106 12.44 3.84 -5.83
N ARG A 107 11.41 4.66 -6.09
CA ARG A 107 10.94 5.68 -5.15
C ARG A 107 10.28 5.02 -3.94
N PRO A 108 10.74 5.31 -2.71
CA PRO A 108 10.09 4.82 -1.49
C PRO A 108 8.63 5.31 -1.40
N ASP A 109 7.73 4.42 -1.00
CA ASP A 109 6.33 4.78 -0.73
C ASP A 109 6.14 5.04 0.78
N PRO A 110 5.42 6.10 1.20
CA PRO A 110 5.21 6.39 2.61
C PRO A 110 4.54 5.27 3.42
N ARG A 111 3.81 4.34 2.79
CA ARG A 111 3.12 3.22 3.44
C ARG A 111 3.85 1.88 3.33
N ILE A 112 4.90 1.78 2.50
CA ILE A 112 5.73 0.58 2.40
C ILE A 112 6.93 0.72 3.35
N LYS A 113 6.98 -0.16 4.33
CA LYS A 113 7.97 -0.11 5.42
C LYS A 113 8.77 -1.40 5.50
N GLN A 114 9.90 -1.32 6.17
CA GLN A 114 10.74 -2.46 6.55
C GLN A 114 11.15 -2.34 8.02
N LEU A 115 11.62 -3.45 8.58
CA LEU A 115 12.22 -3.47 9.91
C LEU A 115 13.69 -3.09 9.82
N ALA A 116 14.11 -2.12 10.63
CA ALA A 116 15.47 -1.63 10.59
C ALA A 116 16.48 -2.64 11.17
N ARG A 117 17.67 -2.70 10.57
CA ARG A 117 18.81 -3.51 11.05
C ARG A 117 20.11 -2.73 11.20
N ARG A 118 20.36 -1.75 10.33
CA ARG A 118 21.57 -0.91 10.34
C ARG A 118 21.47 0.20 11.39
N SER A 119 22.55 0.96 11.60
CA SER A 119 22.59 2.09 12.54
C SER A 119 21.92 3.37 12.02
N THR A 120 21.74 3.48 10.71
CA THR A 120 21.02 4.58 10.04
C THR A 120 20.10 4.02 8.96
N VAL A 121 19.03 4.75 8.63
CA VAL A 121 18.03 4.37 7.61
C VAL A 121 18.66 4.21 6.23
N THR A 122 19.52 5.16 5.85
CA THR A 122 20.37 5.15 4.65
C THR A 122 21.77 5.61 5.04
N PRO A 123 22.81 5.41 4.20
CA PRO A 123 24.13 5.98 4.46
C PRO A 123 24.06 7.51 4.63
N GLY A 124 24.46 8.01 5.81
CA GLY A 124 24.38 9.44 6.16
C GLY A 124 22.98 9.94 6.56
N GLY A 125 21.97 9.05 6.59
CA GLY A 125 20.60 9.36 6.99
C GLY A 125 20.38 9.38 8.51
N ALA A 126 19.11 9.45 8.91
CA ALA A 126 18.70 9.42 10.31
C ALA A 126 19.11 8.10 10.99
N ALA A 127 19.43 8.18 12.29
CA ALA A 127 19.70 6.99 13.10
C ALA A 127 18.43 6.15 13.29
N CYS A 128 18.58 4.83 13.32
CA CYS A 128 17.51 3.87 13.62
C CYS A 128 18.02 2.78 14.56
N LYS A 129 17.10 2.16 15.31
CA LYS A 129 17.36 0.99 16.16
C LYS A 129 16.89 -0.28 15.46
N TYR A 130 17.39 -1.41 15.95
CA TYR A 130 16.93 -2.71 15.50
C TYR A 130 15.40 -2.84 15.66
N ASN A 131 14.73 -3.25 14.58
CA ASN A 131 13.28 -3.37 14.43
C ASN A 131 12.46 -2.07 14.45
N ASP A 132 13.07 -0.89 14.35
CA ASP A 132 12.30 0.32 14.05
C ASP A 132 11.60 0.18 12.69
N ILE A 133 10.38 0.70 12.59
CA ILE A 133 9.63 0.77 11.33
C ILE A 133 10.18 1.95 10.52
N ILE A 134 10.84 1.66 9.40
CA ILE A 134 11.48 2.67 8.53
C ILE A 134 10.99 2.51 7.09
N PRO A 135 11.16 3.53 6.22
CA PRO A 135 10.83 3.39 4.80
C PRO A 135 11.55 2.21 4.15
N ALA A 136 10.85 1.47 3.30
CA ALA A 136 11.47 0.51 2.40
C ALA A 136 11.94 1.22 1.12
N ASP A 137 13.21 1.06 0.77
CA ASP A 137 13.80 1.56 -0.46
C ASP A 137 14.37 0.41 -1.31
N HIS A 138 15.10 0.74 -2.37
CA HIS A 138 15.74 -0.25 -3.25
C HIS A 138 16.85 -1.08 -2.59
N CYS A 139 17.32 -0.73 -1.38
CA CYS A 139 18.43 -1.38 -0.68
C CYS A 139 18.07 -1.70 0.78
N LEU A 140 17.21 -2.70 0.94
CA LEU A 140 16.64 -3.15 2.21
C LEU A 140 17.70 -3.50 3.29
N HIS A 141 17.23 -3.54 4.53
CA HIS A 141 17.99 -3.84 5.74
C HIS A 141 18.19 -5.36 5.95
N ASP A 142 18.70 -6.04 4.92
CA ASP A 142 19.07 -7.45 4.94
C ASP A 142 20.23 -7.76 5.92
N VAL A 143 20.51 -9.05 6.11
CA VAL A 143 21.59 -9.52 7.01
C VAL A 143 22.99 -9.14 6.50
N GLN A 144 23.18 -9.11 5.17
CA GLN A 144 24.48 -9.23 4.51
C GLN A 144 25.35 -7.98 4.57
#